data_AF-A0A060CAZ7-F1
#
_entry.id   AF-A0A060CAZ7-F1
#
_cell.length_a   1.000
_cell.length_b   1.000
_cell.length_c   1.000
_cell.angle_alpha   90.00
_cell.angle_beta   90.00
_cell.angle_gamma   90.00
#
_symmetry.space_group_name_H-M   'P 1'
#
loop_
_entity.id
_entity.type
_entity.pdbx_description
1 polymer ?
#
loop_
_entity_poly.entity_id
_entity_poly.type
_entity_poly.pdbx_seq_one_letter_code
_entity_poly.pdbx_strand_id
1 'polypeptide(L)'
;RGNTAISGFSMGGRVALQIGISLPGQIRYTGAFCPAPGIFACTDMGVTMSGLFTQSDFTLPSQYINDTLVLIAAGLNDTVVNNYPESYHNALASKRCPAYMV
;
A
#
# COMPACT_ATOMS: atom_id res chain seq x y z
N ARG A 1 -11.18 -14.83 3.03
CA ARG A 1 -10.72 -13.53 3.56
C ARG A 1 -11.15 -13.19 4.99
N GLY A 2 -12.30 -13.67 5.50
CA GLY A 2 -12.95 -13.11 6.71
C GLY A 2 -12.06 -12.83 7.93
N ASN A 3 -11.01 -13.64 8.14
CA ASN A 3 -10.06 -13.54 9.25
C ASN A 3 -8.59 -13.53 8.79
N THR A 4 -8.31 -13.18 7.54
CA THR A 4 -6.95 -13.23 6.98
C THR A 4 -6.37 -11.83 6.85
N ALA A 5 -5.25 -11.62 7.54
CA ALA A 5 -4.48 -10.40 7.51
C ALA A 5 -3.10 -10.64 6.91
N ILE A 6 -2.54 -9.62 6.26
CA ILE A 6 -1.13 -9.55 5.92
C ILE A 6 -0.56 -8.23 6.43
N SER A 7 0.67 -8.26 6.94
CA SER A 7 1.36 -7.04 7.32
C SER A 7 2.85 -7.13 7.08
N GLY A 8 3.50 -5.97 6.93
CA GLY A 8 4.95 -5.90 6.82
C GLY A 8 5.50 -4.51 7.10
N PHE A 9 6.81 -4.47 7.35
CA PHE A 9 7.59 -3.26 7.61
C PHE A 9 8.55 -2.95 6.45
N SER A 10 8.74 -1.68 6.09
CA SER A 10 9.68 -1.25 5.04
C SER A 10 9.41 -1.94 3.70
N MET A 11 10.39 -2.67 3.15
CA MET A 11 10.18 -3.51 1.96
C MET A 11 9.06 -4.53 2.15
N GLY A 12 8.91 -5.09 3.36
CA GLY A 12 7.79 -5.96 3.70
C GLY A 12 6.45 -5.21 3.67
N GLY A 13 6.43 -3.92 4.03
CA GLY A 13 5.22 -3.08 3.96
C GLY A 13 4.79 -2.85 2.52
N ARG A 14 5.75 -2.60 1.62
CA ARG A 14 5.50 -2.55 0.18
C ARG A 14 4.91 -3.87 -0.33
N VAL A 15 5.52 -5.01 0.01
CA VAL A 15 5.05 -6.33 -0.42
C VAL A 15 3.66 -6.64 0.15
N ALA A 16 3.39 -6.25 1.40
CA ALA A 16 2.07 -6.41 2.00
C ALA A 16 0.99 -5.64 1.22
N LEU A 17 1.25 -4.40 0.80
CA LEU A 17 0.34 -3.65 -0.08
C LEU A 17 0.14 -4.35 -1.42
N GLN A 18 1.21 -4.83 -2.05
CA GLN A 18 1.11 -5.53 -3.32
C GLN A 18 0.22 -6.76 -3.22
N ILE A 19 0.45 -7.61 -2.21
CA ILE A 19 -0.34 -8.81 -1.99
C ILE A 19 -1.80 -8.48 -1.63
N GLY A 20 -2.02 -7.51 -0.74
CA GLY A 20 -3.36 -7.11 -0.29
C GLY A 20 -4.23 -6.60 -1.44
N ILE A 21 -3.65 -5.81 -2.35
CA ILE A 21 -4.35 -5.26 -3.51
C ILE A 21 -4.49 -6.30 -4.64
N SER A 22 -3.49 -7.16 -4.86
CA SER A 22 -3.55 -8.19 -5.90
C SER A 22 -4.43 -9.39 -5.54
N LEU A 23 -4.57 -9.73 -4.25
CA LEU A 23 -5.31 -10.92 -3.78
C LEU A 23 -6.48 -10.56 -2.83
N PRO A 24 -7.40 -9.66 -3.20
CA PRO A 24 -8.47 -9.19 -2.31
C PRO A 24 -9.52 -10.27 -1.98
N GLY A 25 -9.58 -11.35 -2.77
CA GLY A 25 -10.38 -12.54 -2.44
C GLY A 25 -9.82 -13.34 -1.25
N GLN A 26 -8.53 -13.20 -0.96
CA GLN A 26 -7.82 -13.95 0.09
C GLN A 26 -7.58 -13.09 1.32
N ILE A 27 -7.18 -11.82 1.15
CA ILE A 27 -6.78 -10.91 2.22
C ILE A 27 -7.90 -9.90 2.50
N ARG A 28 -8.25 -9.72 3.78
CA ARG A 28 -9.23 -8.70 4.22
C ARG A 28 -8.60 -7.53 4.95
N TYR A 29 -7.44 -7.75 5.57
CA TYR A 29 -6.75 -6.75 6.38
C TYR A 29 -5.30 -6.63 5.89
N THR A 30 -4.89 -5.44 5.47
CA THR A 30 -3.53 -5.16 5.02
C THR A 30 -2.90 -4.10 5.90
N GLY A 31 -1.78 -4.39 6.54
CA GLY A 31 -1.02 -3.45 7.36
C GLY A 31 0.37 -3.16 6.77
N ALA A 32 0.61 -1.92 6.37
CA ALA A 32 1.86 -1.51 5.75
C ALA A 32 2.55 -0.47 6.64
N PHE A 33 3.65 -0.88 7.29
CA PHE A 33 4.41 -0.03 8.21
C PHE A 33 5.66 0.51 7.52
N CYS A 34 5.81 1.83 7.47
CA CYS A 34 6.83 2.56 6.70
C CYS A 34 7.07 1.94 5.31
N PRO A 35 6.04 1.71 4.46
CA PRO A 35 6.22 0.98 3.22
C PRO A 35 7.26 1.63 2.30
N ALA A 36 8.24 0.83 1.87
CA ALA A 36 9.32 1.28 1.00
C ALA A 36 8.84 1.68 -0.42
N PRO A 37 9.62 2.48 -1.16
CA PRO A 37 9.35 2.83 -2.54
C PRO A 37 9.19 1.61 -3.47
N GLY A 38 8.46 1.80 -4.57
CA GLY A 38 8.34 0.80 -5.64
C GLY A 38 6.96 0.15 -5.80
N ILE A 39 5.91 0.63 -5.12
CA ILE A 39 4.53 0.33 -5.57
C ILE A 39 4.31 0.93 -6.96
N PHE A 40 4.64 2.21 -7.11
CA PHE A 40 4.69 2.93 -8.38
C PHE A 40 6.11 3.00 -8.93
N ALA A 41 6.23 3.34 -10.22
CA ALA A 41 7.50 3.63 -10.84
C ALA A 41 8.24 4.75 -10.08
N CYS A 42 9.49 4.52 -9.72
CA CYS A 42 10.33 5.51 -9.05
C CYS A 42 11.82 5.17 -9.22
N THR A 43 12.67 6.18 -9.05
CA THR A 43 14.10 6.00 -8.85
C THR A 43 14.42 6.46 -7.44
N ASP A 44 14.96 5.56 -6.62
CA ASP A 44 15.35 5.85 -5.26
C ASP A 44 16.68 5.17 -4.93
N MET A 45 17.55 5.84 -4.18
CA MET A 45 18.90 5.37 -3.85
C MET A 45 19.72 4.82 -5.05
N GLY A 46 19.53 5.38 -6.25
CA GLY A 46 20.21 4.95 -7.47
C GLY A 46 19.63 3.69 -8.13
N VAL A 47 18.51 3.16 -7.62
CA VAL A 47 17.79 2.01 -8.20
C VAL A 47 16.48 2.48 -8.83
N THR A 48 16.30 2.18 -10.11
CA THR A 48 15.03 2.41 -10.81
C THR A 48 14.13 1.19 -10.68
N MET A 49 12.95 1.38 -10.12
CA MET A 49 11.90 0.38 -9.99
C MET A 49 10.76 0.74 -10.94
N SER A 50 10.29 -0.22 -11.74
CA SER A 50 9.18 -0.01 -12.69
C SER A 50 7.82 0.20 -12.01
N GLY A 51 7.70 -0.17 -10.74
CA GLY A 51 6.41 -0.29 -10.05
C GLY A 51 5.67 -1.56 -10.45
N LEU A 52 4.80 -2.03 -9.56
CA LEU A 52 3.82 -3.09 -9.89
C LEU A 52 2.47 -2.48 -10.32
N PHE A 53 2.21 -1.27 -9.85
CA PHE A 53 0.97 -0.54 -10.07
C PHE A 53 1.28 0.84 -10.63
N THR A 54 0.28 1.42 -11.26
CA THR A 54 0.16 2.86 -11.48
C THR A 54 -0.77 3.46 -10.44
N GLN A 55 -0.79 4.78 -10.30
CA GLN A 55 -1.76 5.42 -9.40
C GLN A 55 -3.22 5.14 -9.80
N SER A 56 -3.49 4.85 -11.08
CA SER A 56 -4.85 4.63 -11.57
C SER A 56 -5.38 3.22 -11.30
N ASP A 57 -4.51 2.21 -11.30
CA ASP A 57 -4.85 0.80 -11.08
C ASP A 57 -4.63 0.34 -9.62
N PHE A 58 -3.96 1.14 -8.79
CA PHE A 58 -3.79 0.87 -7.36
C PHE A 58 -5.07 1.14 -6.57
N THR A 59 -6.00 0.19 -6.67
CA THR A 59 -7.30 0.21 -5.98
C THR A 59 -7.83 -1.20 -5.80
N LEU A 60 -8.76 -1.39 -4.87
CA LEU A 60 -9.53 -2.61 -4.76
C LEU A 60 -10.69 -2.65 -5.78
N PRO A 61 -11.06 -3.84 -6.28
CA PRO A 61 -12.32 -4.03 -7.01
C PRO A 61 -13.53 -3.63 -6.15
N SER A 62 -14.60 -3.14 -6.80
CA SER A 62 -15.79 -2.60 -6.14
C SER A 62 -16.42 -3.54 -5.12
N GLN A 63 -16.40 -4.85 -5.36
CA GLN A 63 -16.93 -5.87 -4.43
C GLN A 63 -16.15 -6.01 -3.12
N TYR A 64 -14.92 -5.50 -3.05
CA TYR A 64 -14.03 -5.60 -1.89
C TYR A 64 -13.76 -4.26 -1.20
N ILE A 65 -14.02 -3.14 -1.89
CA ILE A 65 -13.62 -1.80 -1.45
C ILE A 65 -14.23 -1.40 -0.10
N ASN A 66 -15.49 -1.77 0.17
CA ASN A 66 -16.19 -1.43 1.42
C ASN A 66 -16.05 -2.51 2.51
N ASP A 67 -15.29 -3.58 2.26
CA ASP A 67 -15.15 -4.72 3.18
C ASP A 67 -13.69 -5.09 3.47
N THR A 68 -12.74 -4.29 2.99
CA THR A 68 -11.31 -4.49 3.17
C THR A 68 -10.72 -3.30 3.91
N LEU A 69 -9.87 -3.58 4.89
CA LEU A 69 -9.13 -2.55 5.61
C LEU A 69 -7.69 -2.51 5.11
N VAL A 70 -7.25 -1.33 4.68
CA VAL A 70 -5.84 -1.03 4.41
C VAL A 70 -5.36 0.01 5.42
N LEU A 71 -4.36 -0.36 6.22
CA LEU A 71 -3.66 0.53 7.13
C LEU A 71 -2.28 0.81 6.55
N ILE A 72 -1.95 2.08 6.38
CA ILE A 72 -0.60 2.56 6.08
C ILE A 72 -0.16 3.37 7.29
N ALA A 73 0.97 3.02 7.89
CA ALA A 73 1.49 3.78 9.02
C ALA A 73 2.94 4.18 8.76
N ALA A 74 3.30 5.43 9.00
CA ALA A 74 4.65 5.94 8.76
C ALA A 74 5.02 7.02 9.77
N GLY A 75 6.28 7.00 10.22
CA GLY A 75 6.77 8.05 11.11
C GLY A 75 6.91 9.39 10.39
N LEU A 76 6.43 10.47 11.00
CA LEU A 76 6.55 11.84 10.44
C LEU A 76 8.01 12.27 10.19
N ASN A 77 8.96 11.68 10.92
CA ASN A 77 10.38 11.96 10.81
C ASN A 77 11.16 10.83 10.11
N ASP A 78 10.48 9.92 9.40
CA ASP A 78 11.14 8.85 8.65
C ASP A 78 11.76 9.40 7.36
N THR A 79 13.08 9.61 7.40
CA THR A 79 13.84 10.12 6.24
C THR A 79 14.29 9.01 5.28
N VAL A 80 13.95 7.75 5.56
CA VAL A 80 14.31 6.60 4.71
C VAL A 80 13.25 6.41 3.64
N VAL A 81 11.97 6.33 4.03
CA VAL A 81 10.87 6.16 3.07
C VAL A 81 10.19 7.47 2.70
N ASN A 82 10.56 8.59 3.33
CA ASN A 82 10.11 9.93 3.00
C ASN A 82 8.57 9.96 2.80
N ASN A 83 8.10 10.54 1.69
CA ASN A 83 6.67 10.70 1.39
C ASN A 83 6.08 9.54 0.58
N TYR A 84 6.80 8.43 0.37
CA TYR A 84 6.27 7.28 -0.37
C TYR A 84 5.00 6.70 0.29
N PRO A 85 4.92 6.50 1.62
CA PRO A 85 3.69 6.03 2.26
C PRO A 85 2.48 6.93 2.02
N GLU A 86 2.67 8.26 2.08
CA GLU A 86 1.61 9.24 1.82
C GLU A 86 1.10 9.15 0.38
N SER A 87 2.01 8.97 -0.59
CA SER A 87 1.63 8.80 -2.00
C SER A 87 0.72 7.59 -2.23
N TYR A 88 0.93 6.50 -1.48
CA TYR A 88 0.11 5.28 -1.56
C TYR A 88 -1.27 5.50 -0.92
N HIS A 89 -1.30 6.18 0.23
CA HIS A 89 -2.56 6.57 0.86
C HIS A 89 -3.39 7.45 -0.06
N ASN A 90 -2.79 8.50 -0.63
CA ASN A 90 -3.48 9.45 -1.51
C ASN A 90 -4.04 8.78 -2.77
N ALA A 91 -3.30 7.83 -3.35
CA ALA A 91 -3.77 7.05 -4.49
C ALA A 91 -5.05 6.25 -4.15
N LEU A 92 -5.06 5.53 -3.01
CA LEU A 92 -6.23 4.77 -2.55
C LEU A 92 -7.41 5.69 -2.19
N ALA A 93 -7.15 6.78 -1.47
CA ALA A 93 -8.17 7.75 -1.07
C ALA A 93 -8.85 8.39 -2.30
N SER A 94 -8.08 8.73 -3.34
CA SER A 94 -8.62 9.29 -4.59
C SER A 94 -9.61 8.36 -5.31
N LYS A 95 -9.51 7.05 -5.06
CA LYS A 95 -10.37 6.00 -5.63
C LYS A 95 -11.50 5.57 -4.69
N ARG A 96 -11.69 6.29 -3.57
CA ARG A 96 -12.62 5.93 -2.49
C ARG A 96 -12.33 4.56 -1.88
N CYS A 97 -11.09 4.09 -1.98
CA CYS A 97 -10.64 2.90 -1.29
C CYS A 97 -10.30 3.28 0.16
N PRO A 98 -10.93 2.66 1.18
CA PRO A 98 -10.63 2.95 2.57
C PRO A 98 -9.18 2.59 2.90
N ALA A 99 -8.36 3.63 3.02
CA ALA A 99 -7.00 3.53 3.52
C ALA A 99 -6.85 4.50 4.69
N TYR A 100 -6.37 4.00 5.81
CA TYR A 100 -6.10 4.82 6.99
C TYR A 100 -4.60 5.10 7.05
N MET A 101 -4.23 6.38 7.18
CA MET A 101 -2.85 6.78 7.40
C MET A 101 -2.66 7.21 8.86
N VAL A 102 -1.63 6.64 9.52
CA VAL A 102 -1.28 6.92 10.93
C VAL A 102 0.19 7.23 11.07
#